data_AF-A0A178A934-F1
#
_entry.id   AF-A0A178A934-F1
#
_cell.length_a   1.000
_cell.length_b   1.000
_cell.length_c   1.000
_cell.angle_alpha   90.00
_cell.angle_beta   90.00
_cell.angle_gamma   90.00
#
_symmetry.space_group_name_H-M   'P 1'
#
loop_
_entity.id
_entity.type
_entity.pdbx_description
1 polymer ?
#
loop_
_entity_poly.entity_id
_entity_poly.type
_entity_poly.pdbx_seq_one_letter_code
_entity_poly.pdbx_strand_id
1 'polypeptide(L)'
;MPPRLRSAHLSAPPTSSPLSSCSSVRPQCLSQHACSSRQFSQTPCQQVTLRRRKFYEWMNGPGKQLKEPIPGSTNYLGAYDKFGNLVRAEPGWQRNGEKKDASQTPAQPDMKAEEVTKDADAEKAPEGQEDLDELEAKIRDGEAEENDAKPEEKKPKNPSKLPPETAEDLRPFPLNQYFRSQPVLSEDLREAIYNRVKRDGATVSLASVEFGVSNERVGAVVRLKQMEKEWVAQGKYLAVPYSKAVLDMLPTTPYIDPSKPENKGKRPITHEPINDLIVHPATRQQLFVPVSESRHFTRVDAGKAFDNNLLPADARIPHPELVQAERELAEGLTFEQRTKLAEERLQAEEAEKRTQEEKKQAELRALKVVPKRRWDFVFQDVSVESVGRDGRSHKGVGWRYGVPHQDRKKGQVKIPTKVEA
;
A
#
# COMPACT_ATOMS: atom_id res chain seq x y z
N MET A 1 -3.77 67.66 -24.60
CA MET A 1 -5.00 68.48 -24.66
C MET A 1 -5.85 68.01 -25.84
N PRO A 2 -7.19 68.01 -25.78
CA PRO A 2 -8.10 67.74 -24.66
C PRO A 2 -9.16 66.64 -24.98
N PRO A 3 -9.88 66.13 -23.97
CA PRO A 3 -10.98 65.15 -24.12
C PRO A 3 -12.36 65.83 -24.29
N ARG A 4 -13.32 65.14 -24.93
CA ARG A 4 -14.72 65.62 -25.10
C ARG A 4 -15.71 64.85 -24.20
N LEU A 5 -16.24 65.61 -23.24
CA LEU A 5 -17.62 65.75 -22.74
C LEU A 5 -18.41 64.55 -22.16
N ARG A 6 -18.90 64.80 -20.94
CA ARG A 6 -19.90 64.08 -20.15
C ARG A 6 -21.33 64.43 -20.56
N SER A 7 -22.30 63.58 -20.20
CA SER A 7 -23.62 64.02 -19.73
C SER A 7 -24.06 63.21 -18.51
N ALA A 8 -24.82 63.88 -17.64
CA ALA A 8 -25.18 63.55 -16.27
C ALA A 8 -26.67 63.21 -16.12
N HIS A 9 -27.03 62.57 -15.00
CA HIS A 9 -28.29 62.73 -14.23
C HIS A 9 -28.06 62.04 -12.86
N LEU A 10 -27.72 62.77 -11.78
CA LEU A 10 -28.56 63.48 -10.81
C LEU A 10 -29.46 62.60 -9.92
N SER A 11 -29.07 62.42 -8.65
CA SER A 11 -29.85 62.80 -7.46
C SER A 11 -29.08 62.54 -6.14
N ALA A 12 -28.87 63.59 -5.35
CA ALA A 12 -28.50 63.63 -3.93
C ALA A 12 -29.62 64.46 -3.19
N PRO A 13 -29.61 64.80 -1.88
CA PRO A 13 -28.54 64.79 -0.85
C PRO A 13 -29.11 64.53 0.60
N PRO A 14 -28.70 65.17 1.73
CA PRO A 14 -27.40 65.69 2.22
C PRO A 14 -27.05 65.23 3.67
N THR A 15 -25.81 65.50 4.13
CA THR A 15 -25.39 66.24 5.37
C THR A 15 -23.94 65.86 5.70
N SER A 16 -22.93 66.65 5.29
CA SER A 16 -22.38 67.88 5.92
C SER A 16 -21.10 67.60 6.73
N SER A 17 -19.97 67.87 6.08
CA SER A 17 -18.60 68.14 6.60
C SER A 17 -18.58 69.47 7.41
N PRO A 18 -17.45 70.00 7.98
CA PRO A 18 -16.04 69.74 7.65
C PRO A 18 -15.00 69.76 8.81
N LEU A 19 -13.77 69.48 8.40
CA LEU A 19 -12.48 69.67 9.07
C LEU A 19 -12.22 71.14 9.48
N SER A 20 -11.47 71.37 10.58
CA SER A 20 -10.45 72.45 10.61
C SER A 20 -9.42 72.30 11.75
N SER A 21 -8.16 72.21 11.33
CA SER A 21 -6.90 72.78 11.85
C SER A 21 -6.75 73.34 13.29
N CYS A 22 -5.74 72.77 13.99
CA CYS A 22 -4.61 73.40 14.70
C CYS A 22 -4.81 74.60 15.65
N SER A 23 -4.43 74.46 16.93
CA SER A 23 -3.21 75.10 17.52
C SER A 23 -3.04 74.78 19.02
N SER A 24 -1.78 74.92 19.44
CA SER A 24 -1.10 74.58 20.69
C SER A 24 -1.75 74.97 22.03
N VAL A 25 -1.60 74.10 23.04
CA VAL A 25 -1.15 74.46 24.41
C VAL A 25 -0.44 73.24 25.05
N ARG A 26 0.82 73.41 25.47
CA ARG A 26 1.49 72.69 26.58
C ARG A 26 1.63 73.70 27.73
N PRO A 27 1.93 73.35 29.00
CA PRO A 27 2.32 72.03 29.53
C PRO A 27 1.58 71.66 30.85
N GLN A 28 1.66 70.40 31.32
CA GLN A 28 2.07 70.08 32.70
C GLN A 28 2.51 68.60 32.76
N CYS A 29 3.67 68.39 33.35
CA CYS A 29 4.37 67.13 33.44
C CYS A 29 3.78 66.29 34.58
N LEU A 30 3.23 65.11 34.26
CA LEU A 30 3.14 64.01 35.20
C LEU A 30 3.87 62.82 34.58
N SER A 31 4.97 62.47 35.22
CA SER A 31 5.74 61.25 34.99
C SER A 31 4.81 60.04 35.04
N GLN A 32 4.37 59.55 33.89
CA GLN A 32 3.83 58.20 33.76
C GLN A 32 4.86 57.36 33.04
N HIS A 33 5.45 56.47 33.83
CA HIS A 33 6.42 55.48 33.40
C HIS A 33 5.90 54.71 32.19
N ALA A 34 6.80 54.47 31.23
CA ALA A 34 6.59 53.62 30.08
C ALA A 34 5.83 52.35 30.50
N CYS A 35 4.71 52.08 29.81
CA CYS A 35 4.01 50.80 29.93
C CYS A 35 5.02 49.69 29.73
N SER A 36 5.36 49.06 30.85
CA SER A 36 6.10 47.83 30.98
C SER A 36 5.66 46.85 29.89
N SER A 37 6.65 46.34 29.17
CA SER A 37 6.49 45.16 28.32
C SER A 37 5.66 44.12 29.07
N ARG A 38 4.66 43.52 28.41
CA ARG A 38 3.95 42.37 28.96
C ARG A 38 5.01 41.31 29.31
N GLN A 39 5.32 41.20 30.59
CA GLN A 39 6.10 40.10 31.13
C GLN A 39 5.30 38.84 30.81
N PHE A 40 5.80 38.01 29.88
CA PHE A 40 5.41 36.62 29.84
C PHE A 40 5.68 36.08 31.24
N SER A 41 4.64 35.74 31.99
CA SER A 41 4.78 35.23 33.35
C SER A 41 5.57 33.92 33.30
N GLN A 42 6.84 33.96 33.68
CA GLN A 42 7.67 32.77 33.93
C GLN A 42 7.43 32.21 35.34
N THR A 43 6.26 32.45 35.94
CA THR A 43 5.92 31.78 37.20
C THR A 43 5.66 30.31 36.91
N PRO A 44 6.42 29.37 37.49
CA PRO A 44 6.13 27.94 37.33
C PRO A 44 4.75 27.70 37.92
N CYS A 45 3.82 27.25 37.08
CA CYS A 45 2.51 26.81 37.53
C CYS A 45 2.70 25.63 38.50
N GLN A 46 2.62 25.87 39.81
CA GLN A 46 2.85 24.84 40.83
C GLN A 46 1.78 23.73 40.83
N GLN A 47 0.65 23.93 40.15
CA GLN A 47 -0.47 23.00 40.15
C GLN A 47 -0.76 22.47 38.74
N VAL A 48 -0.73 21.15 38.60
CA VAL A 48 -1.11 20.46 37.36
C VAL A 48 -2.55 20.85 36.99
N THR A 49 -2.74 21.36 35.77
CA THR A 49 -4.06 21.77 35.26
C THR A 49 -5.03 20.60 35.22
N LEU A 50 -6.34 20.88 35.32
CA LEU A 50 -7.39 19.84 35.27
C LEU A 50 -7.27 18.96 34.02
N ARG A 51 -6.94 19.54 32.86
CA ARG A 51 -6.74 18.78 31.61
C ARG A 51 -5.56 17.80 31.72
N ARG A 52 -4.44 18.21 32.32
CA ARG A 52 -3.30 17.33 32.56
C ARG A 52 -3.64 16.21 33.54
N ARG A 53 -4.40 16.49 34.60
CA ARG A 53 -4.88 15.46 35.54
C ARG A 53 -5.72 14.39 34.83
N LYS A 54 -6.72 14.81 34.05
CA LYS A 54 -7.54 13.90 33.23
C LYS A 54 -6.73 13.12 32.19
N PHE A 55 -5.72 13.76 31.60
CA PHE A 55 -4.81 13.08 30.68
C PHE A 55 -4.01 11.97 31.38
N TYR A 56 -3.44 12.24 32.55
CA TYR A 56 -2.70 11.21 33.31
C TYR A 56 -3.62 10.12 33.86
N GLU A 57 -4.85 10.45 34.25
CA GLU A 57 -5.87 9.48 34.62
C GLU A 57 -6.14 8.50 33.46
N TRP A 58 -6.28 9.01 32.24
CA TRP A 58 -6.43 8.16 31.06
C TRP A 58 -5.16 7.36 30.73
N MET A 59 -3.97 7.99 30.75
CA MET A 59 -2.68 7.33 30.48
C MET A 59 -2.38 6.19 31.45
N ASN A 60 -2.75 6.35 32.73
CA ASN A 60 -2.53 5.34 33.77
C ASN A 60 -3.66 4.30 33.83
N GLY A 61 -4.85 4.64 33.31
CA GLY A 61 -5.98 3.73 33.13
C GLY A 61 -6.01 3.13 31.72
N PRO A 62 -6.99 3.47 30.86
CA PRO A 62 -7.14 2.84 29.54
C PRO A 62 -5.92 2.92 28.63
N GLY A 63 -5.19 4.03 28.65
CA GLY A 63 -4.01 4.25 27.80
C GLY A 63 -2.79 3.41 28.18
N LYS A 64 -2.77 2.79 29.36
CA LYS A 64 -1.64 2.02 29.86
C LYS A 64 -1.28 0.84 28.95
N GLN A 65 -2.28 0.25 28.30
CA GLN A 65 -2.11 -0.91 27.41
C GLN A 65 -1.33 -0.59 26.13
N LEU A 66 -1.31 0.69 25.73
CA LEU A 66 -0.60 1.17 24.54
C LEU A 66 0.88 1.48 24.80
N LYS A 67 1.32 1.42 26.07
CA LYS A 67 2.72 1.69 26.45
C LYS A 67 3.70 0.72 25.79
N GLU A 68 3.31 -0.55 25.69
CA GLU A 68 4.10 -1.62 25.08
C GLU A 68 3.29 -2.31 23.98
N PRO A 69 3.91 -2.72 22.86
CA PRO A 69 3.21 -3.38 21.77
C PRO A 69 2.84 -4.83 22.08
N ILE A 70 1.66 -5.27 21.66
CA ILE A 70 1.25 -6.67 21.82
C ILE A 70 2.13 -7.51 20.87
N PRO A 71 2.84 -8.53 21.36
CA PRO A 71 3.74 -9.30 20.49
C PRO A 71 2.92 -10.09 19.44
N GLY A 72 3.27 -9.91 18.16
CA GLY A 72 2.63 -10.60 17.05
C GLY A 72 1.21 -10.16 16.76
N SER A 73 0.82 -8.97 17.24
CA SER A 73 -0.51 -8.41 16.99
C SER A 73 -0.52 -6.88 17.07
N THR A 74 -1.40 -6.28 16.29
CA THR A 74 -1.73 -4.87 16.31
C THR A 74 -2.25 -4.42 17.68
N ASN A 75 -1.86 -3.20 18.07
CA ASN A 75 -2.25 -2.58 19.33
C ASN A 75 -2.83 -1.18 19.08
N TYR A 76 -3.92 -1.12 18.31
CA TYR A 76 -4.56 0.13 17.91
C TYR A 76 -5.69 0.55 18.86
N LEU A 77 -6.03 1.84 18.83
CA LEU A 77 -7.11 2.41 19.64
C LEU A 77 -8.48 1.79 19.35
N GLY A 78 -8.71 1.34 18.11
CA GLY A 78 -9.96 0.70 17.70
C GLY A 78 -10.19 -0.68 18.30
N ALA A 79 -9.14 -1.33 18.83
CA ALA A 79 -9.22 -2.66 19.44
C ALA A 79 -9.83 -2.65 20.86
N TYR A 80 -9.96 -1.46 21.45
CA TYR A 80 -10.32 -1.27 22.86
C TYR A 80 -11.67 -0.60 23.02
N ASP A 81 -12.39 -1.00 24.06
CA ASP A 81 -13.56 -0.26 24.52
C ASP A 81 -13.13 1.01 25.31
N LYS A 82 -14.09 1.89 25.63
CA LYS A 82 -13.89 3.16 26.36
C LYS A 82 -13.18 2.99 27.69
N PHE A 83 -13.27 1.81 28.30
CA PHE A 83 -12.64 1.47 29.57
C PHE A 83 -11.21 0.93 29.43
N GLY A 84 -10.71 0.75 28.19
CA GLY A 84 -9.42 0.15 27.92
C GLY A 84 -9.42 -1.35 28.14
N ASN A 85 -10.48 -2.05 27.73
CA ASN A 85 -10.50 -3.51 27.69
C ASN A 85 -10.42 -3.94 26.23
N LEU A 86 -9.57 -4.92 25.91
CA LEU A 86 -9.43 -5.43 24.55
C LEU A 86 -10.70 -6.19 24.17
N VAL A 87 -11.38 -5.77 23.11
CA VAL A 87 -12.72 -6.29 22.75
C VAL A 87 -12.67 -7.78 22.41
N ARG A 88 -11.61 -8.23 21.72
CA ARG A 88 -11.42 -9.65 21.35
C ARG A 88 -10.90 -10.54 22.48
N ALA A 89 -10.53 -9.99 23.63
CA ALA A 89 -9.98 -10.80 24.72
C ALA A 89 -11.11 -11.40 25.57
N GLU A 90 -10.92 -12.62 26.04
CA GLU A 90 -11.84 -13.25 27.00
C GLU A 90 -11.91 -12.42 28.30
N PRO A 91 -13.08 -12.35 28.99
CA PRO A 91 -13.21 -11.66 30.26
C PRO A 91 -12.17 -12.17 31.28
N GLY A 92 -11.28 -11.27 31.74
CA GLY A 92 -10.20 -11.61 32.66
C GLY A 92 -8.85 -11.90 32.00
N TRP A 93 -8.70 -11.72 30.68
CA TRP A 93 -7.39 -11.76 30.03
C TRP A 93 -6.49 -10.65 30.58
N GLN A 94 -5.36 -11.06 31.13
CA GLN A 94 -4.29 -10.15 31.56
C GLN A 94 -3.06 -10.40 30.69
N ARG A 95 -2.39 -9.31 30.35
CA ARG A 95 -1.13 -9.37 29.60
C ARG A 95 -0.09 -10.11 30.45
N ASN A 96 0.58 -11.10 29.87
CA ASN A 96 1.63 -11.93 30.49
C ASN A 96 2.91 -11.18 30.97
N GLY A 97 2.84 -9.87 31.23
CA GLY A 97 3.85 -9.11 31.96
C GLY A 97 3.63 -9.09 33.47
N GLU A 98 2.41 -9.35 33.97
CA GLU A 98 2.09 -9.20 35.40
C GLU A 98 2.64 -10.33 36.29
N LYS A 99 3.04 -11.50 35.75
CA LYS A 99 3.56 -12.61 36.56
C LYS A 99 5.08 -12.61 36.78
N LYS A 100 5.87 -11.77 36.10
CA LYS A 100 7.34 -11.81 36.24
C LYS A 100 7.88 -11.07 37.48
N ASP A 101 7.09 -10.19 38.09
CA ASP A 101 7.53 -9.41 39.27
C ASP A 101 7.06 -10.00 40.62
N ALA A 102 6.34 -11.13 40.63
CA ALA A 102 5.75 -11.69 41.85
C ALA A 102 6.18 -13.13 42.21
N SER A 103 7.10 -13.75 41.46
CA SER A 103 7.56 -15.12 41.77
C SER A 103 9.08 -15.26 41.67
N GLN A 104 9.78 -14.66 42.64
CA GLN A 104 11.09 -15.14 43.07
C GLN A 104 10.93 -15.84 44.41
N THR A 105 10.72 -17.15 44.39
CA THR A 105 11.11 -18.06 45.47
C THR A 105 11.41 -19.42 44.83
N PRO A 106 12.66 -19.91 44.88
CA PRO A 106 13.03 -21.15 44.20
C PRO A 106 12.62 -22.36 45.04
N ALA A 107 11.65 -23.13 44.56
CA ALA A 107 11.41 -24.49 45.02
C ALA A 107 12.02 -25.47 44.00
N GLN A 108 12.70 -26.48 44.54
CA GLN A 108 13.50 -27.49 43.85
C GLN A 108 12.65 -28.39 42.92
N PRO A 109 13.24 -28.92 41.82
CA PRO A 109 12.57 -29.91 40.97
C PRO A 109 12.88 -31.34 41.45
N ASP A 110 11.85 -32.09 41.83
CA ASP A 110 11.91 -33.55 41.96
C ASP A 110 11.82 -34.20 40.58
N MET A 111 12.81 -35.03 40.29
CA MET A 111 12.86 -35.91 39.12
C MET A 111 11.96 -37.13 39.35
N LYS A 112 11.17 -37.51 38.35
CA LYS A 112 10.70 -38.90 38.22
C LYS A 112 10.89 -39.41 36.80
N ALA A 113 11.47 -40.60 36.79
CA ALA A 113 12.04 -41.34 35.68
C ALA A 113 10.98 -41.91 34.72
N GLU A 114 11.46 -42.09 33.49
CA GLU A 114 10.91 -42.97 32.46
C GLU A 114 10.74 -44.41 32.98
N GLU A 115 9.69 -45.09 32.50
CA GLU A 115 9.75 -46.53 32.32
C GLU A 115 9.05 -46.92 31.01
N VAL A 116 9.84 -47.58 30.16
CA VAL A 116 9.49 -48.12 28.85
C VAL A 116 9.03 -49.56 29.05
N THR A 117 7.90 -49.96 28.45
CA THR A 117 7.63 -51.37 28.11
C THR A 117 7.04 -51.50 26.71
N LYS A 118 7.79 -52.26 25.90
CA LYS A 118 7.51 -53.03 24.66
C LYS A 118 6.30 -53.96 24.80
N ASP A 119 5.65 -54.59 23.81
CA ASP A 119 5.59 -54.66 22.33
C ASP A 119 4.35 -55.55 22.06
N ALA A 120 3.66 -55.44 20.91
CA ALA A 120 3.14 -56.61 20.14
C ALA A 120 2.32 -56.18 18.89
N ASP A 121 2.74 -56.75 17.76
CA ASP A 121 2.27 -56.59 16.38
C ASP A 121 0.83 -57.08 16.09
N ALA A 122 0.23 -56.51 15.04
CA ALA A 122 -0.60 -57.24 14.08
C ALA A 122 -0.64 -56.51 12.71
N GLU A 123 -0.07 -57.15 11.70
CA GLU A 123 -0.06 -56.77 10.28
C GLU A 123 -1.48 -56.77 9.65
N LYS A 124 -1.76 -55.79 8.77
CA LYS A 124 -2.48 -56.02 7.50
C LYS A 124 -2.34 -54.83 6.54
N ALA A 125 -1.70 -55.06 5.40
CA ALA A 125 -1.94 -54.38 4.12
C ALA A 125 -2.46 -55.49 3.13
N PRO A 126 -3.00 -55.21 1.94
CA PRO A 126 -2.88 -53.96 1.17
C PRO A 126 -4.15 -53.54 0.35
N GLU A 127 -3.97 -52.47 -0.42
CA GLU A 127 -4.65 -52.11 -1.68
C GLU A 127 -6.13 -51.65 -1.67
N GLY A 128 -6.32 -50.44 -2.21
CA GLY A 128 -7.61 -49.89 -2.63
C GLY A 128 -7.38 -48.55 -3.33
N GLN A 129 -7.39 -48.57 -4.67
CA GLN A 129 -7.45 -47.37 -5.51
C GLN A 129 -8.62 -46.48 -5.08
N GLU A 130 -8.33 -45.22 -4.77
CA GLU A 130 -9.36 -44.20 -4.61
C GLU A 130 -9.37 -43.36 -5.89
N ASP A 131 -10.49 -43.50 -6.60
CA ASP A 131 -10.77 -42.97 -7.92
C ASP A 131 -10.80 -41.44 -7.93
N LEU A 132 -10.04 -40.86 -8.87
CA LEU A 132 -9.96 -39.42 -9.13
C LEU A 132 -11.31 -38.81 -9.56
N ASP A 133 -12.23 -39.64 -10.05
CA ASP A 133 -13.56 -39.24 -10.52
C ASP A 133 -14.52 -38.83 -9.37
N GLU A 134 -14.29 -39.32 -8.15
CA GLU A 134 -15.14 -38.99 -6.98
C GLU A 134 -14.76 -37.64 -6.33
N LEU A 135 -13.51 -37.21 -6.51
CA LEU A 135 -13.01 -35.89 -6.12
C LEU A 135 -13.43 -34.81 -7.13
N GLU A 136 -13.50 -35.16 -8.42
CA GLU A 136 -13.95 -34.25 -9.47
C GLU A 136 -15.48 -34.02 -9.42
N ALA A 137 -16.26 -35.01 -9.00
CA ALA A 137 -17.70 -34.87 -8.74
C ALA A 137 -18.00 -33.89 -7.57
N LYS A 138 -17.21 -33.94 -6.49
CA LYS A 138 -17.39 -33.06 -5.31
C LYS A 138 -17.01 -31.60 -5.54
N ILE A 139 -16.25 -31.30 -6.59
CA ILE A 139 -15.88 -29.93 -6.98
C ILE A 139 -16.92 -29.34 -7.95
N ARG A 140 -17.64 -30.19 -8.69
CA ARG A 140 -18.60 -29.79 -9.72
C ARG A 140 -19.99 -29.44 -9.18
N ASP A 141 -20.36 -29.99 -8.02
CA ASP A 141 -21.57 -29.60 -7.27
C ASP A 141 -21.28 -28.35 -6.43
N GLY A 142 -21.12 -27.22 -7.12
CA GLY A 142 -20.90 -25.91 -6.52
C GLY A 142 -22.11 -25.42 -5.73
N GLU A 143 -22.16 -25.76 -4.45
CA GLU A 143 -22.58 -24.83 -3.41
C GLU A 143 -21.34 -24.63 -2.51
N ALA A 144 -20.58 -23.57 -2.81
CA ALA A 144 -19.72 -22.98 -1.80
C ALA A 144 -20.63 -22.39 -0.73
N GLU A 145 -21.19 -23.25 0.12
CA GLU A 145 -21.70 -22.84 1.40
C GLU A 145 -20.53 -22.17 2.13
N GLU A 146 -20.74 -20.89 2.37
CA GLU A 146 -20.37 -20.19 3.58
C GLU A 146 -20.60 -21.14 4.77
N ASN A 147 -19.61 -22.00 5.04
CA ASN A 147 -19.55 -22.76 6.28
C ASN A 147 -19.25 -21.75 7.39
N ASP A 148 -20.29 -21.02 7.77
CA ASP A 148 -20.52 -20.60 9.14
C ASP A 148 -20.36 -21.85 10.01
N ALA A 149 -19.14 -22.01 10.50
CA ALA A 149 -18.86 -22.94 11.56
C ALA A 149 -19.74 -22.56 12.74
N LYS A 150 -20.87 -23.27 12.90
CA LYS A 150 -21.52 -23.40 14.21
C LYS A 150 -20.41 -23.73 15.21
N PRO A 151 -20.39 -23.07 16.39
CA PRO A 151 -19.28 -23.16 17.30
C PRO A 151 -19.21 -24.59 17.84
N GLU A 152 -18.31 -25.40 17.29
CA GLU A 152 -17.78 -26.54 18.00
C GLU A 152 -17.28 -26.01 19.35
N GLU A 153 -17.79 -26.59 20.44
CA GLU A 153 -17.35 -26.33 21.80
C GLU A 153 -15.82 -26.55 21.87
N LYS A 154 -15.08 -25.45 21.74
CA LYS A 154 -13.62 -25.45 21.80
C LYS A 154 -13.20 -25.87 23.21
N LYS A 155 -12.62 -27.08 23.31
CA LYS A 155 -11.74 -27.49 24.41
C LYS A 155 -10.85 -26.31 24.83
N PRO A 156 -10.62 -26.08 26.14
CA PRO A 156 -10.03 -24.85 26.64
C PRO A 156 -8.63 -24.66 26.06
N LYS A 157 -8.51 -23.75 25.09
CA LYS A 157 -7.23 -23.23 24.62
C LYS A 157 -6.58 -22.52 25.80
N ASN A 158 -5.28 -22.71 25.96
CA ASN A 158 -4.46 -22.07 27.00
C ASN A 158 -4.96 -20.64 27.29
N PRO A 159 -5.34 -20.28 28.53
CA PRO A 159 -5.98 -19.00 28.87
C PRO A 159 -5.10 -17.77 28.56
N SER A 160 -3.87 -18.01 28.15
CA SER A 160 -2.86 -17.02 27.81
C SER A 160 -2.87 -16.58 26.33
N LYS A 161 -3.50 -17.31 25.40
CA LYS A 161 -3.38 -17.01 23.96
C LYS A 161 -4.62 -16.24 23.46
N LEU A 162 -4.40 -15.02 22.99
CA LEU A 162 -5.46 -14.19 22.40
C LEU A 162 -6.05 -14.86 21.15
N PRO A 163 -7.36 -14.65 20.89
CA PRO A 163 -7.97 -14.96 19.60
C PRO A 163 -7.27 -14.22 18.45
N PRO A 164 -7.40 -14.71 17.20
CA PRO A 164 -6.87 -14.01 16.04
C PRO A 164 -7.49 -12.61 15.91
N GLU A 165 -6.78 -11.73 15.20
CA GLU A 165 -7.19 -10.33 15.07
C GLU A 165 -8.52 -10.20 14.33
N THR A 166 -9.41 -9.37 14.88
CA THR A 166 -10.66 -9.00 14.23
C THR A 166 -10.45 -7.74 13.39
N ALA A 167 -11.36 -7.45 12.46
CA ALA A 167 -11.28 -6.25 11.63
C ALA A 167 -11.20 -4.95 12.47
N GLU A 168 -11.83 -4.89 13.64
CA GLU A 168 -11.77 -3.73 14.55
C GLU A 168 -10.38 -3.51 15.14
N ASP A 169 -9.66 -4.60 15.45
CA ASP A 169 -8.30 -4.52 15.98
C ASP A 169 -7.36 -3.84 14.99
N LEU A 170 -7.59 -4.07 13.69
CA LEU A 170 -6.83 -3.48 12.59
C LEU A 170 -7.14 -1.98 12.37
N ARG A 171 -8.02 -1.35 13.17
CA ARG A 171 -8.44 0.05 12.98
C ARG A 171 -7.60 1.01 13.84
N PRO A 172 -6.63 1.74 13.27
CA PRO A 172 -5.83 2.71 14.03
C PRO A 172 -6.63 3.91 14.52
N PHE A 173 -7.60 4.37 13.74
CA PHE A 173 -8.40 5.56 14.05
C PHE A 173 -9.85 5.16 14.30
N PRO A 174 -10.36 5.27 15.55
CA PRO A 174 -11.69 4.77 15.89
C PRO A 174 -12.82 5.47 15.12
N LEU A 175 -12.64 6.74 14.75
CA LEU A 175 -13.62 7.52 13.99
C LEU A 175 -13.66 7.18 12.49
N ASN A 176 -12.57 6.64 11.93
CA ASN A 176 -12.51 6.27 10.51
C ASN A 176 -12.65 4.75 10.37
N GLN A 177 -13.86 4.30 10.03
CA GLN A 177 -14.15 2.87 9.92
C GLN A 177 -13.53 2.19 8.70
N TYR A 178 -13.25 2.96 7.64
CA TYR A 178 -12.78 2.45 6.36
C TYR A 178 -11.27 2.20 6.37
N PHE A 179 -10.49 3.04 7.04
CA PHE A 179 -9.04 2.88 7.09
C PHE A 179 -8.64 1.79 8.09
N ARG A 180 -8.03 0.73 7.57
CA ARG A 180 -7.52 -0.41 8.33
C ARG A 180 -6.05 -0.62 8.01
N SER A 181 -5.28 -1.07 9.00
CA SER A 181 -3.90 -1.49 8.82
C SER A 181 -3.88 -2.81 8.08
N GLN A 182 -3.53 -2.74 6.79
CA GLN A 182 -3.36 -3.92 5.96
C GLN A 182 -2.08 -4.67 6.35
N PRO A 183 -2.05 -6.01 6.21
CA PRO A 183 -0.87 -6.78 6.56
C PRO A 183 0.33 -6.38 5.67
N VAL A 184 1.53 -6.50 6.21
CA VAL A 184 2.79 -6.28 5.48
C VAL A 184 3.49 -7.60 5.20
N LEU A 185 4.29 -7.65 4.13
CA LEU A 185 5.03 -8.88 3.78
C LEU A 185 5.99 -9.26 4.92
N SER A 186 6.01 -10.52 5.35
CA SER A 186 7.02 -11.02 6.30
C SER A 186 8.43 -10.96 5.70
N GLU A 187 9.45 -11.00 6.54
CA GLU A 187 10.86 -11.01 6.09
C GLU A 187 11.15 -12.22 5.19
N ASP A 188 10.69 -13.41 5.61
CA ASP A 188 10.81 -14.66 4.85
C ASP A 188 10.14 -14.58 3.48
N LEU A 189 8.95 -13.96 3.40
CA LEU A 189 8.22 -13.82 2.14
C LEU A 189 8.96 -12.88 1.17
N ARG A 190 9.55 -11.80 1.69
CA ARG A 190 10.38 -10.89 0.88
C ARG A 190 11.61 -11.61 0.31
N GLU A 191 12.22 -12.48 1.11
CA GLU A 191 13.37 -13.27 0.66
C GLU A 191 12.96 -14.34 -0.37
N ALA A 192 11.83 -15.03 -0.16
CA ALA A 192 11.28 -15.98 -1.12
C ALA A 192 11.01 -15.32 -2.48
N ILE A 193 10.34 -14.16 -2.50
CA ILE A 193 10.08 -13.38 -3.72
C ILE A 193 11.39 -13.01 -4.43
N TYR A 194 12.38 -12.51 -3.67
CA TYR A 194 13.68 -12.15 -4.23
C TYR A 194 14.38 -13.36 -4.86
N ASN A 195 14.37 -14.51 -4.19
CA ASN A 195 15.00 -15.72 -4.69
C ASN A 195 14.29 -16.23 -5.95
N ARG A 196 12.95 -16.21 -5.97
CA ARG A 196 12.16 -16.63 -7.13
C ARG A 196 12.48 -15.81 -8.38
N VAL A 197 12.58 -14.49 -8.25
CA VAL A 197 12.88 -13.60 -9.39
C VAL A 197 14.36 -13.62 -9.77
N LYS A 198 15.27 -13.53 -8.79
CA LYS A 198 16.70 -13.32 -9.06
C LYS A 198 17.48 -14.59 -9.29
N ARG A 199 17.18 -15.66 -8.55
CA ARG A 199 17.88 -16.95 -8.64
C ARG A 199 17.20 -17.86 -9.64
N ASP A 200 15.88 -18.00 -9.55
CA ASP A 200 15.14 -18.94 -10.38
C ASP A 200 14.73 -18.32 -11.74
N GLY A 201 14.98 -17.01 -11.92
CA GLY A 201 14.76 -16.30 -13.19
C GLY A 201 13.28 -16.08 -13.53
N ALA A 202 12.38 -16.24 -12.57
CA ALA A 202 10.95 -16.04 -12.80
C ALA A 202 10.63 -14.58 -13.16
N THR A 203 9.72 -14.40 -14.11
CA THR A 203 9.17 -13.08 -14.42
C THR A 203 8.42 -12.50 -13.22
N VAL A 204 8.43 -11.17 -13.11
CA VAL A 204 7.69 -10.45 -12.05
C VAL A 204 6.20 -10.83 -12.04
N SER A 205 5.58 -10.96 -13.23
CA SER A 205 4.18 -11.37 -13.36
C SER A 205 3.91 -12.76 -12.78
N LEU A 206 4.81 -13.72 -13.02
CA LEU A 206 4.68 -15.08 -12.50
C LEU A 206 4.81 -15.09 -10.97
N ALA A 207 5.81 -14.40 -10.42
CA ALA A 207 5.98 -14.27 -8.97
C ALA A 207 4.78 -13.57 -8.30
N SER A 208 4.15 -12.60 -8.96
CA SER A 208 2.94 -11.94 -8.47
C SER A 208 1.77 -12.91 -8.31
N VAL A 209 1.53 -13.75 -9.32
CA VAL A 209 0.47 -14.78 -9.29
C VAL A 209 0.76 -15.83 -8.22
N GLU A 210 1.99 -16.32 -8.16
CA GLU A 210 2.41 -17.36 -7.21
C GLU A 210 2.24 -16.92 -5.74
N PHE A 211 2.71 -15.72 -5.41
CA PHE A 211 2.67 -15.22 -4.03
C PHE A 211 1.44 -14.38 -3.70
N GLY A 212 0.59 -14.06 -4.68
CA GLY A 212 -0.59 -13.20 -4.51
C GLY A 212 -0.23 -11.76 -4.10
N VAL A 213 0.79 -11.19 -4.73
CA VAL A 213 1.35 -9.85 -4.44
C VAL A 213 1.45 -9.05 -5.72
N SER A 214 1.00 -7.79 -5.76
CA SER A 214 1.01 -6.98 -6.99
C SER A 214 2.38 -6.85 -7.65
N ASN A 215 2.41 -6.75 -8.99
CA ASN A 215 3.63 -6.57 -9.80
C ASN A 215 4.51 -5.40 -9.31
N GLU A 216 3.87 -4.28 -8.96
CA GLU A 216 4.57 -3.08 -8.47
C GLU A 216 5.27 -3.36 -7.14
N ARG A 217 4.60 -4.08 -6.22
CA ARG A 217 5.15 -4.45 -4.93
C ARG A 217 6.27 -5.48 -5.06
N VAL A 218 6.11 -6.50 -5.92
CA VAL A 218 7.19 -7.47 -6.22
C VAL A 218 8.44 -6.74 -6.73
N GLY A 219 8.29 -5.83 -7.69
CA GLY A 219 9.40 -5.03 -8.21
C GLY A 219 10.07 -4.15 -7.15
N ALA A 220 9.29 -3.59 -6.21
CA ALA A 220 9.83 -2.83 -5.08
C ALA A 220 10.61 -3.73 -4.09
N VAL A 221 10.06 -4.91 -3.76
CA VAL A 221 10.71 -5.88 -2.86
C VAL A 221 12.05 -6.32 -3.42
N VAL A 222 12.10 -6.69 -4.71
CA VAL A 222 13.35 -7.12 -5.36
C VAL A 222 14.40 -6.01 -5.32
N ARG A 223 14.02 -4.75 -5.60
CA ARG A 223 14.93 -3.60 -5.53
C ARG A 223 15.46 -3.36 -4.10
N LEU A 224 14.58 -3.35 -3.11
CA LEU A 224 14.96 -3.12 -1.71
C LEU A 224 15.84 -4.26 -1.16
N LYS A 225 15.53 -5.52 -1.49
CA LYS A 225 16.36 -6.67 -1.10
C LYS A 225 17.71 -6.69 -1.80
N GLN A 226 17.78 -6.25 -3.05
CA GLN A 226 19.07 -6.07 -3.74
C GLN A 226 19.94 -5.04 -3.00
N MET A 227 19.37 -3.88 -2.65
CA MET A 227 20.09 -2.86 -1.85
C MET A 227 20.52 -3.38 -0.48
N GLU A 228 19.67 -4.16 0.20
CA GLU A 228 20.01 -4.80 1.47
C GLU A 228 21.22 -5.72 1.34
N LYS A 229 21.25 -6.58 0.31
CA LYS A 229 22.39 -7.47 0.03
C LYS A 229 23.66 -6.68 -0.30
N GLU A 230 23.55 -5.58 -1.05
CA GLU A 230 24.67 -4.68 -1.33
C GLU A 230 25.21 -4.00 -0.06
N TRP A 231 24.34 -3.59 0.87
CA TRP A 231 24.77 -3.03 2.15
C TRP A 231 25.49 -4.04 3.02
N VAL A 232 24.98 -5.28 3.07
CA VAL A 232 25.65 -6.40 3.75
C VAL A 232 27.01 -6.66 3.10
N ALA A 233 27.09 -6.70 1.76
CA ALA A 233 28.35 -6.88 1.03
C ALA A 233 29.35 -5.73 1.28
N GLN A 234 28.87 -4.50 1.47
CA GLN A 234 29.67 -3.34 1.87
C GLN A 234 30.04 -3.34 3.37
N GLY A 235 29.53 -4.29 4.16
CA GLY A 235 29.77 -4.35 5.61
C GLY A 235 29.04 -3.26 6.42
N LYS A 236 27.97 -2.67 5.88
CA LYS A 236 27.15 -1.68 6.60
C LYS A 236 26.26 -2.37 7.63
N TYR A 237 26.14 -1.77 8.80
CA TYR A 237 25.25 -2.27 9.86
C TYR A 237 23.79 -2.01 9.53
N LEU A 238 22.97 -3.07 9.60
CA LEU A 238 21.52 -2.99 9.41
C LEU A 238 20.80 -2.69 10.72
N ALA A 239 19.69 -1.97 10.65
CA ALA A 239 18.86 -1.63 11.81
C ALA A 239 17.93 -2.78 12.24
N VAL A 240 18.49 -3.98 12.46
CA VAL A 240 17.74 -5.22 12.73
C VAL A 240 16.86 -5.16 13.99
N PRO A 241 17.31 -4.62 15.14
CA PRO A 241 16.45 -4.53 16.32
C PRO A 241 15.22 -3.65 16.09
N TYR A 242 15.41 -2.56 15.33
CA TYR A 242 14.33 -1.65 14.98
C TYR A 242 13.33 -2.30 14.02
N SER A 243 13.81 -2.96 12.95
CA SER A 243 12.91 -3.60 11.98
C SER A 243 12.09 -4.73 12.62
N LYS A 244 12.70 -5.55 13.47
CA LYS A 244 12.01 -6.61 14.23
C LYS A 244 10.92 -6.04 15.13
N ALA A 245 11.25 -5.04 15.95
CA ALA A 245 10.28 -4.40 16.83
C ALA A 245 9.11 -3.76 16.06
N VAL A 246 9.36 -3.18 14.89
CA VAL A 246 8.30 -2.63 14.03
C VAL A 246 7.43 -3.72 13.40
N LEU A 247 8.02 -4.82 12.94
CA LEU A 247 7.27 -5.93 12.36
C LEU A 247 6.38 -6.62 13.39
N ASP A 248 6.82 -6.73 14.63
CA ASP A 248 6.03 -7.32 15.73
C ASP A 248 4.76 -6.52 16.06
N MET A 249 4.73 -5.22 15.68
CA MET A 249 3.57 -4.32 15.89
C MET A 249 2.56 -4.34 14.74
N LEU A 250 2.93 -4.91 13.59
CA LEU A 250 2.13 -4.86 12.37
C LEU A 250 1.57 -6.25 12.04
N PRO A 251 0.40 -6.33 11.39
CA PRO A 251 -0.07 -7.60 10.88
C PRO A 251 0.85 -8.01 9.74
N THR A 252 1.21 -9.30 9.64
CA THR A 252 2.10 -9.79 8.58
C THR A 252 1.48 -10.94 7.81
N THR A 253 1.77 -11.00 6.51
CA THR A 253 1.47 -12.20 5.70
C THR A 253 2.67 -13.14 5.74
N PRO A 254 2.55 -14.33 6.37
CA PRO A 254 3.66 -15.27 6.47
C PRO A 254 3.93 -15.95 5.12
N TYR A 255 5.16 -16.38 4.92
CA TYR A 255 5.52 -17.23 3.80
C TYR A 255 5.17 -18.69 4.12
N ILE A 256 4.39 -19.32 3.24
CA ILE A 256 4.10 -20.75 3.32
C ILE A 256 5.14 -21.46 2.47
N ASP A 257 6.16 -22.02 3.11
CA ASP A 257 7.21 -22.78 2.43
C ASP A 257 6.66 -24.15 2.00
N PRO A 258 6.56 -24.44 0.68
CA PRO A 258 6.03 -25.70 0.17
C PRO A 258 6.96 -26.90 0.43
N SER A 259 8.23 -26.64 0.78
CA SER A 259 9.22 -27.69 1.08
C SER A 259 8.92 -28.43 2.38
N LYS A 260 8.16 -27.80 3.29
CA LYS A 260 7.80 -28.37 4.59
C LYS A 260 6.62 -29.33 4.46
N PRO A 261 6.65 -30.52 5.10
CA PRO A 261 5.57 -31.50 4.99
C PRO A 261 4.22 -30.97 5.49
N GLU A 262 4.23 -30.13 6.53
CA GLU A 262 3.04 -29.47 7.10
C GLU A 262 2.32 -28.53 6.12
N ASN A 263 3.03 -28.06 5.10
CA ASN A 263 2.54 -27.08 4.13
C ASN A 263 2.30 -27.68 2.75
N LYS A 264 2.50 -28.98 2.60
CA LYS A 264 2.28 -29.67 1.33
C LYS A 264 0.81 -29.53 0.92
N GLY A 265 0.58 -29.01 -0.28
CA GLY A 265 -0.77 -28.76 -0.81
C GLY A 265 -1.47 -27.51 -0.28
N LYS A 266 -0.87 -26.77 0.67
CA LYS A 266 -1.43 -25.49 1.11
C LYS A 266 -1.13 -24.40 0.08
N ARG A 267 -2.17 -23.67 -0.32
CA ARG A 267 -2.03 -22.52 -1.22
C ARG A 267 -1.39 -21.34 -0.47
N PRO A 268 -0.55 -20.53 -1.13
CA PRO A 268 -0.07 -19.27 -0.60
C PRO A 268 -1.22 -18.35 -0.20
N ILE A 269 -1.03 -17.58 0.89
CA ILE A 269 -2.02 -16.60 1.32
C ILE A 269 -1.93 -15.40 0.39
N THR A 270 -3.03 -15.06 -0.27
CA THR A 270 -3.13 -13.86 -1.10
C THR A 270 -2.93 -12.63 -0.22
N HIS A 271 -1.90 -11.83 -0.50
CA HIS A 271 -1.56 -10.64 0.27
C HIS A 271 -2.46 -9.45 -0.09
N GLU A 272 -2.71 -9.26 -1.38
CA GLU A 272 -3.53 -8.17 -1.91
C GLU A 272 -4.21 -8.61 -3.23
N PRO A 273 -5.30 -7.94 -3.65
CA PRO A 273 -5.95 -8.26 -4.92
C PRO A 273 -5.03 -7.92 -6.10
N ILE A 274 -4.60 -8.94 -6.83
CA ILE A 274 -3.70 -8.79 -7.99
C ILE A 274 -4.42 -8.37 -9.28
N ASN A 275 -5.75 -8.46 -9.31
CA ASN A 275 -6.58 -8.19 -10.49
C ASN A 275 -7.28 -6.83 -10.46
N ASP A 276 -6.90 -5.96 -9.52
CA ASP A 276 -7.52 -4.64 -9.38
C ASP A 276 -7.22 -3.74 -10.58
N LEU A 277 -8.27 -3.09 -11.08
CA LEU A 277 -8.24 -2.22 -12.25
C LEU A 277 -8.38 -0.75 -11.85
N ILE A 278 -7.54 0.10 -12.43
CA ILE A 278 -7.68 1.55 -12.29
C ILE A 278 -8.92 2.02 -13.07
N VAL A 279 -9.82 2.72 -12.39
CA VAL A 279 -11.04 3.29 -12.99
C VAL A 279 -10.65 4.41 -13.96
N HIS A 280 -10.83 4.16 -15.26
CA HIS A 280 -10.53 5.13 -16.32
C HIS A 280 -11.56 6.26 -16.31
N PRO A 281 -11.17 7.54 -16.53
CA PRO A 281 -12.12 8.65 -16.52
C PRO A 281 -13.30 8.49 -17.49
N ALA A 282 -13.09 7.91 -18.68
CA ALA A 282 -14.15 7.65 -19.66
C ALA A 282 -15.26 6.73 -19.11
N THR A 283 -14.90 5.78 -18.23
CA THR A 283 -15.84 4.81 -17.66
C THR A 283 -16.65 5.33 -16.47
N ARG A 284 -16.46 6.60 -16.07
CA ARG A 284 -17.20 7.21 -14.94
C ARG A 284 -18.59 7.72 -15.34
N GLN A 285 -18.88 7.78 -16.64
CA GLN A 285 -20.16 8.26 -17.14
C GLN A 285 -21.22 7.16 -17.00
N GLN A 286 -22.44 7.56 -16.64
CA GLN A 286 -23.59 6.66 -16.69
C GLN A 286 -24.14 6.66 -18.11
N LEU A 287 -24.10 5.51 -18.80
CA LEU A 287 -24.57 5.36 -20.17
C LEU A 287 -25.67 4.30 -20.25
N PHE A 288 -26.74 4.64 -20.95
CA PHE A 288 -27.81 3.72 -21.33
C PHE A 288 -27.85 3.63 -22.86
N VAL A 289 -27.19 2.61 -23.40
CA VAL A 289 -27.05 2.45 -24.85
C VAL A 289 -28.26 1.70 -25.39
N PRO A 290 -29.10 2.32 -26.25
CA PRO A 290 -30.20 1.60 -26.89
C PRO A 290 -29.63 0.60 -27.90
N VAL A 291 -29.97 -0.66 -27.73
CA VAL A 291 -29.56 -1.77 -28.60
C VAL A 291 -30.79 -2.56 -29.05
N SER A 292 -30.65 -3.33 -30.13
CA SER A 292 -31.68 -4.29 -30.52
C SER A 292 -31.96 -5.28 -29.38
N GLU A 293 -33.22 -5.69 -29.22
CA GLU A 293 -33.65 -6.69 -28.23
C GLU A 293 -32.89 -8.02 -28.32
N SER A 294 -32.45 -8.39 -29.53
CA SER A 294 -31.70 -9.62 -29.82
C SER A 294 -30.18 -9.45 -29.80
N ARG A 295 -29.65 -8.25 -29.53
CA ARG A 295 -28.21 -8.01 -29.58
C ARG A 295 -27.50 -8.61 -28.37
N HIS A 296 -26.46 -9.40 -28.62
CA HIS A 296 -25.54 -9.86 -27.58
C HIS A 296 -24.50 -8.76 -27.25
N PHE A 297 -24.78 -7.96 -26.22
CA PHE A 297 -23.92 -6.85 -25.82
C PHE A 297 -22.79 -7.31 -24.90
N THR A 298 -21.55 -7.29 -25.40
CA THR A 298 -20.36 -7.82 -24.69
C THR A 298 -19.55 -6.74 -23.96
N ARG A 299 -18.55 -7.14 -23.16
CA ARG A 299 -17.59 -6.22 -22.52
C ARG A 299 -16.78 -5.40 -23.55
N VAL A 300 -16.52 -5.96 -24.73
CA VAL A 300 -15.84 -5.25 -25.82
C VAL A 300 -16.74 -4.15 -26.38
N ASP A 301 -18.03 -4.46 -26.57
CA ASP A 301 -19.03 -3.47 -27.01
C ASP A 301 -19.23 -2.38 -25.95
N ALA A 302 -19.26 -2.74 -24.67
CA ALA A 302 -19.32 -1.78 -23.58
C ALA A 302 -18.09 -0.85 -23.55
N GLY A 303 -16.88 -1.39 -23.75
CA GLY A 303 -15.65 -0.60 -23.84
C GLY A 303 -15.73 0.44 -24.96
N LYS A 304 -16.13 0.00 -26.17
CA LYS A 304 -16.34 0.88 -27.33
C LYS A 304 -17.45 1.92 -27.11
N ALA A 305 -18.49 1.58 -26.35
CA ALA A 305 -19.56 2.52 -26.02
C ALA A 305 -19.06 3.67 -25.12
N PHE A 306 -18.07 3.43 -24.25
CA PHE A 306 -17.44 4.49 -23.46
C PHE A 306 -16.43 5.31 -24.27
N ASP A 307 -15.53 4.65 -25.01
CA ASP A 307 -14.54 5.28 -25.88
C ASP A 307 -14.07 4.26 -26.94
N ASN A 308 -13.93 4.72 -28.19
CA ASN A 308 -13.53 3.88 -29.32
C ASN A 308 -12.17 3.18 -29.11
N ASN A 309 -11.26 3.81 -28.38
CA ASN A 309 -9.90 3.29 -28.15
C ASN A 309 -9.75 2.55 -26.81
N LEU A 310 -10.83 2.40 -26.04
CA LEU A 310 -10.77 1.77 -24.73
C LEU A 310 -10.78 0.25 -24.86
N LEU A 311 -9.70 -0.36 -24.35
CA LEU A 311 -9.61 -1.81 -24.22
C LEU A 311 -10.65 -2.34 -23.20
N PRO A 312 -11.20 -3.56 -23.41
CA PRO A 312 -12.09 -4.19 -22.44
C PRO A 312 -11.36 -4.43 -21.11
N ALA A 313 -12.13 -4.60 -20.03
CA ALA A 313 -11.59 -4.85 -18.70
C ALA A 313 -10.59 -6.01 -18.68
N ASP A 314 -10.96 -7.14 -19.28
CA ASP A 314 -10.15 -8.36 -19.37
C ASP A 314 -8.71 -8.14 -19.89
N ALA A 315 -8.52 -7.21 -20.84
CA ALA A 315 -7.22 -6.91 -21.44
C ALA A 315 -6.42 -5.84 -20.66
N ARG A 316 -7.08 -5.11 -19.75
CA ARG A 316 -6.46 -4.04 -18.95
C ARG A 316 -5.96 -4.53 -17.58
N ILE A 317 -6.36 -5.73 -17.18
CA ILE A 317 -5.95 -6.33 -15.90
C ILE A 317 -4.42 -6.50 -15.91
N PRO A 318 -3.71 -6.33 -14.77
CA PRO A 318 -2.27 -6.56 -14.72
C PRO A 318 -1.83 -7.97 -15.14
N HIS A 319 -2.72 -8.95 -15.02
CA HIS A 319 -2.52 -10.36 -15.35
C HIS A 319 -3.57 -10.87 -16.36
N PRO A 320 -3.50 -10.44 -17.64
CA PRO A 320 -4.45 -10.90 -18.66
C PRO A 320 -4.28 -12.40 -18.98
N GLU A 321 -3.09 -12.95 -18.70
CA GLU A 321 -2.75 -14.37 -18.85
C GLU A 321 -3.68 -15.28 -18.03
N LEU A 322 -4.11 -14.85 -16.83
CA LEU A 322 -5.02 -15.60 -15.97
C LEU A 322 -6.40 -15.78 -16.62
N VAL A 323 -6.91 -14.73 -17.27
CA VAL A 323 -8.20 -14.80 -17.98
C VAL A 323 -8.11 -15.77 -19.15
N GLN A 324 -6.97 -15.81 -19.85
CA GLN A 324 -6.74 -16.76 -20.93
C GLN A 324 -6.67 -18.19 -20.41
N ALA A 325 -5.94 -18.43 -19.30
CA ALA A 325 -5.83 -19.74 -18.69
C ALA A 325 -7.19 -20.30 -18.25
N GLU A 326 -8.06 -19.46 -17.69
CA GLU A 326 -9.43 -19.84 -17.32
C GLU A 326 -10.32 -20.11 -18.55
N ARG A 327 -10.15 -19.36 -19.63
CA ARG A 327 -10.87 -19.62 -20.89
C ARG A 327 -10.44 -20.95 -21.51
N GLU A 328 -9.14 -21.22 -21.55
CA GLU A 328 -8.62 -22.49 -22.08
C GLU A 328 -9.10 -23.69 -21.25
N LEU A 329 -9.25 -23.51 -19.93
CA LEU A 329 -9.85 -24.50 -19.04
C LEU A 329 -11.33 -24.73 -19.42
N ALA A 330 -12.10 -23.67 -19.59
CA ALA A 330 -13.51 -23.75 -19.97
C ALA A 330 -13.72 -24.37 -21.38
N GLU A 331 -12.75 -24.22 -22.27
CA GLU A 331 -12.73 -24.85 -23.60
C GLU A 331 -12.39 -26.36 -23.54
N GLY A 332 -11.94 -26.87 -22.39
CA GLY A 332 -11.63 -28.28 -22.18
C GLY A 332 -10.25 -28.71 -22.71
N LEU A 333 -9.32 -27.77 -22.90
CA LEU A 333 -7.95 -28.07 -23.33
C LEU A 333 -7.18 -28.86 -22.25
N THR A 334 -6.39 -29.84 -22.66
CA THR A 334 -5.59 -30.65 -21.72
C THR A 334 -4.52 -29.79 -21.04
N PHE A 335 -4.04 -30.21 -19.86
CA PHE A 335 -3.00 -29.47 -19.13
C PHE A 335 -1.74 -29.24 -19.98
N GLU A 336 -1.28 -30.26 -20.70
CA GLU A 336 -0.10 -30.16 -21.58
C GLU A 336 -0.27 -29.19 -22.75
N GLN A 337 -1.49 -29.09 -23.30
CA GLN A 337 -1.78 -28.13 -24.36
C GLN A 337 -1.75 -26.71 -23.81
N ARG A 338 -2.36 -26.49 -22.64
CA ARG A 338 -2.37 -25.20 -21.94
C ARG A 338 -0.96 -24.73 -21.56
N THR A 339 -0.11 -25.62 -21.05
CA THR A 339 1.27 -25.26 -20.72
C THR A 339 2.06 -24.84 -21.95
N LYS A 340 1.92 -25.56 -23.08
CA LYS A 340 2.59 -25.19 -24.34
C LYS A 340 2.14 -23.83 -24.85
N LEU A 341 0.82 -23.57 -24.87
CA LEU A 341 0.28 -22.27 -25.27
C LEU A 341 0.74 -21.13 -24.35
N ALA A 342 0.83 -21.38 -23.04
CA ALA A 342 1.35 -20.41 -22.09
C ALA A 342 2.85 -20.13 -22.30
N GLU A 343 3.66 -21.17 -22.55
CA GLU A 343 5.08 -21.03 -22.86
C GLU A 343 5.30 -20.24 -24.15
N GLU A 344 4.54 -20.52 -25.21
CA GLU A 344 4.60 -19.79 -26.48
C GLU A 344 4.25 -18.30 -26.30
N ARG A 345 3.20 -18.00 -25.53
CA ARG A 345 2.80 -16.62 -25.20
C ARG A 345 3.89 -15.89 -24.42
N LEU A 346 4.45 -16.53 -23.40
CA LEU A 346 5.53 -15.96 -22.59
C LEU A 346 6.77 -15.67 -23.46
N GLN A 347 7.16 -16.61 -24.33
CA GLN A 347 8.28 -16.42 -25.25
C GLN A 347 8.04 -15.25 -26.22
N ALA A 348 6.82 -15.12 -26.74
CA ALA A 348 6.45 -14.00 -27.60
C ALA A 348 6.54 -12.66 -26.86
N GLU A 349 6.00 -12.57 -25.64
CA GLU A 349 6.09 -11.36 -24.81
C GLU A 349 7.54 -11.01 -24.45
N GLU A 350 8.36 -12.00 -24.11
CA GLU A 350 9.78 -11.79 -23.84
C GLU A 350 10.52 -11.29 -25.08
N ALA A 351 10.23 -11.85 -26.26
CA ALA A 351 10.80 -11.39 -27.51
C ALA A 351 10.42 -9.93 -27.76
N GLU A 352 9.15 -9.55 -27.58
CA GLU A 352 8.70 -8.17 -27.71
C GLU A 352 9.42 -7.23 -26.73
N LYS A 353 9.52 -7.61 -25.45
CA LYS A 353 10.25 -6.84 -24.43
C LYS A 353 11.72 -6.67 -24.81
N ARG A 354 12.40 -7.75 -25.26
CA ARG A 354 13.79 -7.70 -25.75
C ARG A 354 13.94 -6.75 -26.93
N THR A 355 13.05 -6.81 -27.93
CA THR A 355 13.12 -5.86 -29.06
C THR A 355 12.92 -4.40 -28.63
N GLN A 356 12.07 -4.14 -27.63
CA GLN A 356 11.89 -2.79 -27.09
C GLN A 356 13.13 -2.30 -26.34
N GLU A 357 13.77 -3.16 -25.56
CA GLU A 357 15.02 -2.85 -24.87
C GLU A 357 16.17 -2.61 -25.86
N GLU A 358 16.28 -3.44 -26.89
CA GLU A 358 17.25 -3.27 -27.97
C GLU A 358 17.03 -1.96 -28.72
N LYS A 359 15.77 -1.56 -29.00
CA LYS A 359 15.45 -0.26 -29.59
C LYS A 359 15.92 0.88 -28.70
N LYS A 360 15.65 0.83 -27.39
CA LYS A 360 16.14 1.85 -26.43
C LYS A 360 17.66 1.90 -26.38
N GLN A 361 18.32 0.74 -26.37
CA GLN A 361 19.79 0.68 -26.40
C GLN A 361 20.36 1.20 -27.72
N ALA A 362 19.71 0.92 -28.85
CA ALA A 362 20.09 1.44 -30.15
C ALA A 362 19.94 2.97 -30.20
N GLU A 363 18.86 3.52 -29.63
CA GLU A 363 18.69 4.98 -29.47
C GLU A 363 19.80 5.60 -28.63
N LEU A 364 20.19 4.98 -27.50
CA LEU A 364 21.31 5.45 -26.68
C LEU A 364 22.65 5.35 -27.41
N ARG A 365 22.87 4.29 -28.20
CA ARG A 365 24.09 4.11 -29.01
C ARG A 365 24.15 5.05 -30.21
N ALA A 366 23.00 5.50 -30.72
CA ALA A 366 22.92 6.47 -31.81
C ALA A 366 23.34 7.88 -31.38
N LEU A 367 23.44 8.15 -30.07
CA LEU A 367 23.94 9.43 -29.57
C LEU A 367 25.42 9.61 -29.93
N LYS A 368 25.74 10.74 -30.58
CA LYS A 368 27.10 11.06 -30.99
C LYS A 368 27.86 11.70 -29.83
N VAL A 369 28.80 10.97 -29.24
CA VAL A 369 29.66 11.46 -28.15
C VAL A 369 30.98 11.96 -28.70
N VAL A 370 31.27 13.25 -28.52
CA VAL A 370 32.55 13.88 -28.90
C VAL A 370 33.35 14.18 -27.62
N PRO A 371 34.37 13.37 -27.29
CA PRO A 371 35.14 13.57 -26.08
C PRO A 371 36.01 14.83 -26.18
N LYS A 372 36.07 15.63 -25.13
CA LYS A 372 37.00 16.76 -24.98
C LYS A 372 37.67 16.72 -23.61
N ARG A 373 38.71 17.56 -23.43
CA ARG A 373 39.57 17.55 -22.23
C ARG A 373 38.84 17.56 -20.87
N ARG A 374 37.68 18.22 -20.73
CA ARG A 374 36.95 18.33 -19.44
C ARG A 374 35.55 17.72 -19.46
N TRP A 375 34.94 17.61 -20.62
CA TRP A 375 33.54 17.21 -20.78
C TRP A 375 33.38 16.46 -22.09
N ASP A 376 32.51 15.47 -22.09
CA ASP A 376 32.09 14.79 -23.30
C ASP A 376 30.81 15.44 -23.81
N PHE A 377 30.84 15.91 -25.06
CA PHE A 377 29.68 16.54 -25.68
C PHE A 377 28.83 15.45 -26.31
N VAL A 378 27.63 15.23 -25.77
CA VAL A 378 26.65 14.27 -26.30
C VAL A 378 25.67 15.02 -27.20
N PHE A 379 25.67 14.67 -28.49
CA PHE A 379 24.77 15.24 -29.48
C PHE A 379 23.66 14.25 -29.79
N GLN A 380 22.42 14.71 -29.65
CA GLN A 380 21.21 13.99 -30.04
C GLN A 380 20.61 14.66 -31.27
N ASP A 381 20.47 13.91 -32.35
CA ASP A 381 19.77 14.40 -33.53
C ASP A 381 18.26 14.48 -33.24
N VAL A 382 17.66 15.62 -33.58
CA VAL A 382 16.25 15.90 -33.34
C VAL A 382 15.57 16.33 -34.63
N SER A 383 14.34 15.86 -34.85
CA SER A 383 13.57 16.24 -36.03
C SER A 383 12.94 17.64 -35.85
N VAL A 384 13.26 18.57 -36.75
CA VAL A 384 12.71 19.93 -36.79
C VAL A 384 11.23 19.93 -37.21
N GLU A 385 10.80 18.94 -37.97
CA GLU A 385 9.43 18.82 -38.49
C GLU A 385 8.42 18.35 -37.43
N SER A 386 8.90 17.89 -36.26
CA SER A 386 8.09 17.39 -35.15
C SER A 386 7.24 18.46 -34.42
N VAL A 387 7.25 19.70 -34.90
CA VAL A 387 6.56 20.87 -34.33
C VAL A 387 5.06 20.94 -34.68
N GLY A 388 4.59 20.14 -35.64
CA GLY A 388 3.20 20.12 -36.11
C GLY A 388 2.86 21.31 -37.01
N ARG A 389 1.65 21.31 -37.59
CA ARG A 389 1.22 22.28 -38.61
C ARG A 389 1.32 23.75 -38.15
N ASP A 390 0.96 24.01 -36.89
CA ASP A 390 0.91 25.37 -36.33
C ASP A 390 2.15 25.71 -35.47
N GLY A 391 3.17 24.84 -35.47
CA GLY A 391 4.36 24.98 -34.60
C GLY A 391 4.09 24.68 -33.12
N ARG A 392 2.92 24.13 -32.77
CA ARG A 392 2.47 23.86 -31.39
C ARG A 392 2.30 22.36 -31.14
N SER A 393 3.40 21.65 -30.91
CA SER A 393 3.40 20.21 -30.57
C SER A 393 4.17 19.95 -29.28
N HIS A 394 3.66 19.10 -28.38
CA HIS A 394 4.39 18.70 -27.15
C HIS A 394 5.76 18.06 -27.44
N LYS A 395 5.91 17.42 -28.61
CA LYS A 395 7.14 16.76 -29.06
C LYS A 395 8.21 17.72 -29.61
N GLY A 396 7.84 18.98 -29.89
CA GLY A 396 8.79 19.96 -30.45
C GLY A 396 9.91 20.30 -29.47
N VAL A 397 11.15 20.21 -29.94
CA VAL A 397 12.38 20.47 -29.15
C VAL A 397 12.79 21.93 -29.28
N GLY A 398 13.16 22.55 -28.15
CA GLY A 398 13.65 23.94 -28.09
C GLY A 398 12.81 24.85 -27.19
N TRP A 399 13.31 26.06 -26.93
CA TRP A 399 12.58 27.06 -26.17
C TRP A 399 11.52 27.74 -27.04
N ARG A 400 10.26 27.72 -26.62
CA ARG A 400 9.15 28.28 -27.41
C ARG A 400 9.13 29.80 -27.38
N TYR A 401 8.93 30.42 -28.54
CA TYR A 401 8.74 31.86 -28.68
C TYR A 401 7.29 32.28 -28.39
N GLY A 402 7.09 33.53 -27.97
CA GLY A 402 5.76 34.09 -27.69
C GLY A 402 5.10 33.65 -26.39
N VAL A 403 5.86 33.01 -25.47
CA VAL A 403 5.37 32.59 -24.15
C VAL A 403 6.12 33.36 -23.05
N PRO A 404 5.46 34.26 -22.29
CA PRO A 404 6.11 34.97 -21.19
C PRO A 404 6.43 34.00 -20.03
N HIS A 405 7.42 34.38 -19.20
CA HIS A 405 7.75 33.63 -17.99
C HIS A 405 6.52 33.44 -17.09
N GLN A 406 6.33 32.20 -16.62
CA GLN A 406 5.18 31.82 -15.81
C GLN A 406 5.48 31.90 -14.29
N ASP A 407 6.62 32.48 -13.91
CA ASP A 407 7.15 32.46 -12.54
C ASP A 407 6.27 33.16 -11.51
N ARG A 408 5.44 34.11 -11.97
CA ARG A 408 4.48 34.87 -11.16
C ARG A 408 3.11 34.20 -11.08
N LYS A 409 2.86 33.12 -11.82
CA LYS A 409 1.61 32.35 -11.74
C LYS A 409 1.59 31.55 -10.43
N LYS A 410 0.46 31.59 -9.73
CA LYS A 410 0.23 30.79 -8.52
C LYS A 410 0.18 29.31 -8.90
N GLY A 411 0.85 28.46 -8.12
CA GLY A 411 0.86 27.00 -8.33
C GLY A 411 1.90 26.49 -9.34
N GLN A 412 2.82 27.33 -9.83
CA GLN A 412 3.88 26.88 -10.72
C GLN A 412 4.89 26.00 -9.98
N VAL A 413 5.12 24.78 -10.48
CA VAL A 413 6.12 23.86 -9.92
C VAL A 413 7.53 24.32 -10.32
N LYS A 414 8.38 24.59 -9.33
CA LYS A 414 9.80 25.01 -9.49
C LYS A 414 10.78 23.98 -8.89
N ILE A 415 10.28 22.79 -8.61
CA ILE A 415 11.01 21.67 -7.99
C ILE A 415 11.16 20.59 -9.07
N PRO A 416 12.28 19.83 -9.12
CA PRO A 416 12.43 18.71 -10.06
C PRO A 416 11.26 17.71 -9.94
N THR A 417 10.57 17.45 -11.05
CA THR A 417 9.42 16.51 -11.10
C THR A 417 9.82 15.09 -11.44
N LYS A 418 11.06 14.86 -11.90
CA LYS A 418 11.62 13.56 -12.23
C LYS A 418 13.07 13.52 -11.75
N VAL A 419 13.43 12.44 -11.07
CA VAL A 419 14.82 12.11 -10.71
C VAL A 419 15.10 10.78 -11.40
N GLU A 420 16.09 10.75 -12.28
CA GLU A 420 16.53 9.53 -12.94
C GLU A 420 17.45 8.78 -11.98
N ALA A 421 17.21 7.47 -11.83
CA ALA A 421 17.86 6.59 -10.86
C ALA A 421 18.81 5.61 -11.55
#